data_AF-A0A225WPW9-F1
#
_entry.id   AF-A0A225WPW9-F1
#
_cell.length_a   1.000
_cell.length_b   1.000
_cell.length_c   1.000
_cell.angle_alpha   90.00
_cell.angle_beta   90.00
_cell.angle_gamma   90.00
#
_symmetry.space_group_name_H-M   'P 1'
#
loop_
_entity.id
_entity.type
_entity.pdbx_description
1 polymer ?
#
loop_
_entity_poly.entity_id
_entity_poly.type
_entity_poly.pdbx_seq_one_letter_code
_entity_poly.pdbx_strand_id
1 'polypeptide(L)'
;MVAPPGCCEICQIAEVLADPQLQNRSVRVTGKLETYDAQRKEATISFQDASMTVETQRMALENLRLQLGSMYQFLGETYATTKGDKTEVRLIARVARNVDSLDIDLFLEALAMRRQFLASRG
;
A
#
# COMPACT_ATOMS: atom_id res chain seq x y z
N MET A 1 2.88 14.76 10.71
CA MET A 1 3.06 15.66 9.56
C MET A 1 2.63 14.90 8.32
N VAL A 2 1.49 15.24 7.73
CA VAL A 2 0.93 14.56 6.55
C VAL A 2 1.75 14.95 5.32
N ALA A 3 2.07 14.00 4.44
CA ALA A 3 2.83 14.29 3.23
C ALA A 3 2.10 15.31 2.33
N PRO A 4 2.82 16.21 1.62
CA PRO A 4 2.19 17.17 0.72
C PRO A 4 1.38 16.46 -0.38
N PRO A 5 0.32 17.11 -0.93
CA PRO A 5 -0.50 16.53 -1.99
C PRO A 5 0.37 16.05 -3.15
N GLY A 6 0.22 14.77 -3.53
CA GLY A 6 1.01 14.14 -4.60
C GLY A 6 2.24 13.36 -4.13
N CYS A 7 2.68 13.49 -2.87
CA CYS A 7 3.68 12.62 -2.28
C CYS A 7 3.02 11.32 -1.77
N CYS A 8 3.52 10.15 -2.19
CA CYS A 8 3.07 8.87 -1.63
C CYS A 8 3.59 8.72 -0.20
N GLU A 9 2.72 8.92 0.79
CA GLU A 9 3.07 8.72 2.19
C GLU A 9 3.39 7.24 2.46
N ILE A 10 4.47 6.96 3.19
CA ILE A 10 4.88 5.59 3.47
C ILE A 10 4.09 5.11 4.68
N CYS A 11 3.14 4.22 4.43
CA CYS A 11 2.22 3.70 5.44
C CYS A 11 2.27 2.17 5.47
N GLN A 12 2.02 1.60 6.64
CA GLN A 12 1.72 0.18 6.79
C GLN A 12 0.27 -0.09 6.42
N ILE A 13 -0.04 -1.34 6.06
CA ILE A 13 -1.41 -1.73 5.71
C ILE A 13 -2.36 -1.45 6.87
N ALA A 14 -1.99 -1.84 8.09
CA ALA A 14 -2.79 -1.61 9.29
C ALA A 14 -3.11 -0.11 9.51
N GLU A 15 -2.16 0.78 9.24
CA GLU A 15 -2.35 2.23 9.38
C GLU A 15 -3.39 2.75 8.37
N VAL A 16 -3.30 2.30 7.11
CA VAL A 16 -4.26 2.68 6.06
C VAL A 16 -5.68 2.21 6.38
N LEU A 17 -5.82 1.03 7.00
CA LEU A 17 -7.11 0.48 7.41
C LEU A 17 -7.67 1.20 8.65
N ALA A 18 -6.81 1.63 9.58
CA ALA A 18 -7.21 2.19 10.86
C ALA A 18 -7.43 3.71 10.82
N ASP A 19 -6.73 4.45 9.96
CA ASP A 19 -6.79 5.92 9.92
C ASP A 19 -7.70 6.44 8.79
N PRO A 20 -8.86 7.04 9.11
CA PRO A 20 -9.74 7.67 8.13
C PRO A 20 -9.10 8.83 7.37
N GLN A 21 -8.06 9.48 7.92
CA GLN A 21 -7.36 10.58 7.25
C GLN A 21 -6.52 10.10 6.06
N LEU A 22 -6.16 8.80 6.06
CA LEU A 22 -5.46 8.15 4.95
C LEU A 22 -6.41 7.73 3.83
N GLN A 23 -7.72 8.05 3.89
CA GLN A 23 -8.65 7.84 2.78
C GLN A 23 -8.52 8.94 1.73
N ASN A 24 -8.65 8.58 0.45
CA ASN A 24 -8.46 9.50 -0.69
C ASN A 24 -7.07 10.14 -0.70
N ARG A 25 -6.06 9.44 -0.16
CA ARG A 25 -4.68 9.89 -0.07
C ARG A 25 -3.79 9.04 -0.95
N SER A 26 -2.69 9.64 -1.39
CA SER A 26 -1.66 8.89 -2.08
C SER A 26 -0.73 8.23 -1.06
N VAL A 27 -0.67 6.90 -1.08
CA VAL A 27 0.15 6.12 -0.14
C VAL A 27 1.09 5.18 -0.86
N ARG A 28 2.15 4.78 -0.16
CA ARG A 28 3.06 3.69 -0.49
C ARG A 28 2.96 2.64 0.60
N VAL A 29 2.40 1.48 0.27
CA VAL A 29 2.30 0.32 1.17
C VAL A 29 3.25 -0.78 0.71
N THR A 30 3.76 -1.56 1.66
CA THR A 30 4.58 -2.75 1.41
C THR A 30 3.79 -3.97 1.85
N GLY A 31 3.75 -5.01 1.04
CA GLY A 31 3.04 -6.24 1.37
C GLY A 31 3.36 -7.40 0.43
N LYS A 32 3.17 -8.61 0.93
CA LYS A 32 3.29 -9.87 0.21
C LYS A 32 2.05 -10.05 -0.65
N LEU A 33 2.24 -10.42 -1.91
CA LEU A 33 1.15 -10.74 -2.81
C LEU A 33 0.58 -12.12 -2.48
N GLU A 34 -0.62 -12.18 -1.94
CA GLU A 34 -1.28 -13.44 -1.56
C GLU A 34 -2.15 -13.97 -2.71
N THR A 35 -2.91 -13.09 -3.36
CA THR A 35 -3.78 -13.44 -4.48
C THR A 35 -3.69 -12.40 -5.58
N TYR A 36 -3.91 -12.82 -6.82
CA TYR A 36 -4.00 -11.92 -7.97
C TYR A 36 -4.96 -12.49 -9.02
N ASP A 37 -5.97 -11.72 -9.36
CA ASP A 37 -6.91 -11.98 -10.46
C ASP A 37 -6.69 -10.93 -11.56
N ALA A 38 -6.04 -11.35 -12.65
CA ALA A 38 -5.76 -10.48 -13.79
C ALA A 38 -7.02 -10.04 -14.57
N GLN A 39 -8.09 -10.85 -14.54
CA GLN A 39 -9.34 -10.52 -15.23
C GLN A 39 -10.09 -9.43 -14.46
N ARG A 40 -10.16 -9.57 -13.13
CA ARG A 40 -10.78 -8.57 -12.24
C ARG A 40 -9.88 -7.37 -11.98
N LYS A 41 -8.58 -7.47 -12.29
CA LYS A 41 -7.57 -6.46 -11.98
C LYS A 41 -7.53 -6.17 -10.48
N GLU A 42 -7.64 -7.22 -9.68
CA GLU A 42 -7.67 -7.17 -8.21
C GLU A 42 -6.57 -8.10 -7.66
N ALA A 43 -5.88 -7.62 -6.63
CA ALA A 43 -4.89 -8.35 -5.87
C ALA A 43 -5.19 -8.23 -4.38
N THR A 44 -4.83 -9.24 -3.59
CA THR A 44 -4.78 -9.11 -2.13
C THR A 44 -3.34 -9.14 -1.69
N ILE A 45 -2.96 -8.14 -0.91
CA ILE A 45 -1.67 -8.12 -0.23
C ILE A 45 -1.82 -8.25 1.27
N SER A 46 -0.85 -8.89 1.91
CA SER A 46 -0.74 -9.01 3.36
C SER A 46 0.57 -8.39 3.83
N PHE A 47 0.58 -7.81 5.02
CA PHE A 47 1.81 -7.42 5.70
C PHE A 47 1.56 -7.48 7.19
N GLN A 48 2.38 -8.28 7.89
CA GLN A 48 2.13 -8.64 9.28
C GLN A 48 0.72 -9.26 9.41
N ASP A 49 -0.12 -8.75 10.30
CA ASP A 49 -1.47 -9.27 10.56
C ASP A 49 -2.59 -8.50 9.83
N ALA A 50 -2.23 -7.68 8.83
CA ALA A 50 -3.18 -6.88 8.06
C ALA A 50 -3.17 -7.24 6.57
N SER A 51 -4.36 -7.25 5.96
CA SER A 51 -4.53 -7.50 4.54
C SER A 51 -5.36 -6.41 3.88
N MET A 52 -5.05 -6.08 2.63
CA MET A 52 -5.77 -5.07 1.87
C MET A 52 -5.92 -5.47 0.40
N THR A 53 -7.06 -5.09 -0.17
CA THR A 53 -7.36 -5.23 -1.59
C THR A 53 -6.69 -4.11 -2.39
N VAL A 54 -5.94 -4.49 -3.41
CA VAL A 54 -5.24 -3.58 -4.32
C VAL A 54 -5.78 -3.78 -5.73
N GLU A 55 -6.29 -2.70 -6.32
CA GLU A 55 -6.72 -2.69 -7.71
C GLU A 55 -5.58 -2.34 -8.63
N THR A 56 -5.36 -3.18 -9.63
CA THR A 56 -4.26 -3.05 -10.58
C THR A 56 -4.68 -2.39 -11.90
N GLN A 57 -5.89 -1.81 -11.95
CA GLN A 57 -6.50 -1.32 -13.19
C GLN A 57 -5.79 -0.13 -13.84
N ARG A 58 -5.16 0.73 -13.04
CA ARG A 58 -4.44 1.93 -13.49
C ARG A 58 -2.93 1.72 -13.61
N MET A 59 -2.48 0.48 -13.41
CA MET A 59 -1.05 0.21 -13.45
C MET A 59 -0.58 0.19 -14.90
N ALA A 60 0.44 1.00 -15.20
CA ALA A 60 1.07 1.07 -16.52
C ALA A 60 2.00 -0.14 -16.75
N LEU A 61 1.43 -1.34 -16.72
CA LEU A 61 2.18 -2.60 -16.69
C LEU A 61 1.78 -3.48 -17.87
N GLU A 62 2.19 -3.09 -19.08
CA GLU A 62 2.02 -3.96 -20.25
C GLU A 62 2.80 -5.28 -20.11
N ASN A 63 3.78 -5.38 -19.20
CA ASN A 63 4.65 -6.55 -19.03
C ASN A 63 4.95 -7.00 -17.58
N LEU A 64 4.32 -6.42 -16.54
CA LEU A 64 4.64 -6.85 -15.18
C LEU A 64 3.94 -8.17 -14.84
N ARG A 65 4.75 -9.20 -14.61
CA ARG A 65 4.28 -10.45 -14.03
C ARG A 65 4.32 -10.34 -12.52
N LEU A 66 3.15 -10.13 -11.93
CA LEU A 66 3.00 -10.22 -10.48
C LEU A 66 3.19 -11.69 -10.05
N GLN A 67 4.11 -11.93 -9.13
CA GLN A 67 4.47 -13.25 -8.63
C GLN A 67 3.82 -13.46 -7.27
N LEU A 68 2.95 -14.47 -7.18
CA LEU A 68 2.35 -14.86 -5.90
C LEU A 68 3.45 -15.24 -4.90
N GLY A 69 3.27 -14.82 -3.65
CA GLY A 69 4.22 -15.05 -2.58
C GLY A 69 5.34 -14.03 -2.48
N SER A 70 5.56 -13.20 -3.51
CA SER A 70 6.58 -12.16 -3.51
C SER A 70 6.15 -10.90 -2.77
N MET A 71 7.11 -10.18 -2.21
CA MET A 71 6.95 -8.88 -1.59
C MET A 71 6.92 -7.77 -2.63
N TYR A 72 5.97 -6.85 -2.49
CA TYR A 72 5.81 -5.70 -3.36
C TYR A 72 5.61 -4.40 -2.58
N GLN A 73 6.09 -3.30 -3.16
CA GLN A 73 5.68 -1.95 -2.78
C GLN A 73 4.68 -1.41 -3.79
N PHE A 74 3.47 -1.13 -3.34
CA PHE A 74 2.40 -0.53 -4.14
C PHE A 74 2.26 0.95 -3.83
N LEU A 75 2.24 1.78 -4.87
CA LEU A 75 2.00 3.23 -4.77
C LEU A 75 0.68 3.53 -5.47
N GLY A 76 -0.23 4.20 -4.78
CA GLY A 76 -1.58 4.38 -5.28
C GLY A 76 -2.39 5.39 -4.49
N GLU A 77 -3.66 5.52 -4.87
CA GLU A 77 -4.66 6.27 -4.13
C GLU A 77 -5.55 5.31 -3.34
N THR A 78 -5.70 5.56 -2.04
CA THR A 78 -6.65 4.82 -1.19
C THR A 78 -8.05 5.34 -1.39
N TYR A 79 -9.04 4.49 -1.20
CA TYR A 79 -10.42 4.90 -1.12
C TYR A 79 -11.24 3.89 -0.32
N ALA A 80 -12.29 4.37 0.32
CA ALA A 80 -13.25 3.52 1.00
C ALA A 80 -14.43 3.26 0.08
N THR A 81 -14.83 1.99 -0.03
CA THR A 81 -16.07 1.58 -0.68
C THR A 81 -17.00 1.00 0.36
N THR A 82 -18.26 1.42 0.33
CA THR A 82 -19.30 0.87 1.21
C THR A 82 -20.13 -0.09 0.39
N LYS A 83 -20.09 -1.38 0.73
CA LYS A 83 -20.90 -2.41 0.09
C LYS A 83 -21.83 -3.03 1.14
N GLY A 84 -23.05 -2.51 1.23
CA GLY A 84 -23.98 -2.82 2.32
C GLY A 84 -23.49 -2.20 3.64
N ASP A 85 -23.51 -2.98 4.72
CA ASP A 85 -23.10 -2.52 6.07
C ASP A 85 -21.57 -2.58 6.32
N LYS A 86 -20.77 -2.97 5.32
CA LYS A 86 -19.31 -3.07 5.46
C LYS A 86 -18.61 -2.00 4.64
N THR A 87 -17.78 -1.22 5.31
CA THR A 87 -16.80 -0.33 4.69
C THR A 87 -15.51 -1.12 4.43
N GLU A 88 -15.11 -1.23 3.18
CA GLU A 88 -13.85 -1.82 2.76
C GLU A 88 -12.92 -0.72 2.26
N VAL A 89 -11.69 -0.69 2.77
CA VAL A 89 -10.64 0.23 2.28
C VAL A 89 -9.83 -0.48 1.21
N ARG A 90 -9.68 0.15 0.06
CA ARG A 90 -9.00 -0.37 -1.12
C ARG A 90 -7.93 0.60 -1.60
N LEU A 91 -6.95 0.09 -2.35
CA LEU A 91 -5.88 0.88 -2.96
C LEU A 91 -5.93 0.75 -4.48
N ILE A 92 -6.09 1.86 -5.20
CA ILE A 92 -5.90 1.89 -6.66
C ILE A 92 -4.42 2.08 -6.94
N ALA A 93 -3.74 1.00 -7.31
CA ALA A 93 -2.32 1.04 -7.60
C ALA A 93 -2.05 1.70 -8.96
N ARG A 94 -1.03 2.57 -8.96
CA ARG A 94 -0.44 3.16 -10.17
C ARG A 94 0.91 2.51 -10.49
N VAL A 95 1.64 2.12 -9.44
CA VAL A 95 2.96 1.48 -9.54
C VAL A 95 3.03 0.31 -8.57
N ALA A 96 3.67 -0.78 -8.99
CA ALA A 96 4.16 -1.84 -8.10
C ALA A 96 5.64 -2.10 -8.38
N ARG A 97 6.38 -2.42 -7.33
CA ARG A 97 7.78 -2.85 -7.43
C ARG A 97 7.98 -4.11 -6.60
N ASN A 98 8.55 -5.15 -7.20
CA ASN A 98 9.01 -6.32 -6.44
C ASN A 98 10.16 -5.90 -5.52
N VAL A 99 10.13 -6.39 -4.28
CA VAL A 99 11.11 -6.09 -3.22
C VAL A 99 11.47 -7.34 -2.44
N ASP A 100 11.56 -8.51 -3.09
CA ASP A 100 11.79 -9.82 -2.41
C ASP A 100 13.07 -9.88 -1.57
N SER A 101 14.07 -9.06 -1.88
CA SER A 101 15.33 -8.98 -1.12
C SER A 101 15.43 -7.76 -0.20
N LEU A 102 14.31 -7.08 0.06
CA LEU A 102 14.27 -5.98 1.02
C LEU A 102 14.34 -6.54 2.44
N ASP A 103 15.33 -6.09 3.19
CA ASP A 103 15.36 -6.27 4.64
C ASP A 103 14.19 -5.49 5.26
N ILE A 104 13.16 -6.22 5.65
CA ILE A 104 11.90 -5.65 6.15
C ILE A 104 12.12 -4.99 7.51
N ASP A 105 12.96 -5.57 8.37
CA ASP A 105 13.19 -5.06 9.72
C ASP A 105 13.94 -3.72 9.64
N LEU A 106 15.03 -3.67 8.86
CA LEU A 106 15.76 -2.43 8.63
C LEU A 106 14.90 -1.36 7.93
N PHE A 107 14.02 -1.76 7.01
CA PHE A 107 13.08 -0.85 6.37
C PHE A 107 12.12 -0.22 7.39
N LEU A 108 11.59 -1.00 8.33
CA LEU A 108 10.69 -0.52 9.38
C LEU A 108 11.41 0.43 10.35
N GLU A 109 12.64 0.10 10.76
CA GLU A 109 13.47 0.98 11.59
C GLU A 109 13.76 2.31 10.91
N ALA A 110 14.16 2.28 9.64
CA ALA A 110 14.43 3.48 8.86
C ALA A 110 13.17 4.33 8.68
N LEU A 111 12.00 3.71 8.50
CA LEU A 111 10.72 4.41 8.43
C LEU A 111 10.38 5.10 9.76
N ALA A 112 10.58 4.42 10.89
CA ALA A 112 10.36 5.00 12.22
C ALA A 112 11.28 6.21 12.45
N MET A 113 12.57 6.09 12.14
CA MET A 113 13.54 7.17 12.26
C MET A 113 13.17 8.38 11.37
N ARG A 114 12.74 8.14 10.13
CA ARG A 114 12.23 9.19 9.23
C ARG A 114 11.04 9.94 9.83
N ARG A 115 10.07 9.23 10.42
CA ARG A 115 8.87 9.84 11.02
C ARG A 115 9.23 10.69 12.24
N GLN A 116 10.12 10.20 13.11
CA GLN A 116 10.63 10.96 14.26
C GLN A 116 11.30 12.25 13.82
N PHE A 117 12.17 12.18 12.80
CA PHE A 117 12.82 13.36 12.25
C PHE A 117 11.82 14.39 11.71
N LEU A 118 10.82 13.96 10.93
CA LEU A 118 9.79 14.86 10.41
C LEU A 118 8.91 15.46 11.52
N ALA A 119 8.64 14.73 12.59
CA ALA A 119 7.89 15.24 13.74
C ALA A 119 8.68 16.29 14.53
N SER A 120 10.00 16.13 14.67
CA SER A 120 10.87 17.10 15.37
C SER A 120 11.04 18.45 14.65
N ARG A 121 10.70 18.50 13.35
CA ARG A 121 10.75 19.71 12.52
C ARG A 121 9.38 20.34 12.27
N GLY A 122 8.32 19.78 12.87
CA GLY A 122 6.94 20.26 12.77
C GLY A 122 6.61 21.32 13.80
#